data_AF-A0A954V5L4-F1
#
_entry.id   AF-A0A954V5L4-F1
#
_cell.length_a   1.000
_cell.length_b   1.000
_cell.length_c   1.000
_cell.angle_alpha   90.00
_cell.angle_beta   90.00
_cell.angle_gamma   90.00
#
_symmetry.space_group_name_H-M   'P 1'
#
loop_
_entity.id
_entity.type
_entity.pdbx_description
1 polymer ?
#
loop_
_entity_poly.entity_id
_entity_poly.type
_entity_poly.pdbx_seq_one_letter_code
_entity_poly.pdbx_strand_id
1 'polypeptide(L)'
;MNKRHWTVGVIAIAAVALIGGLIWWWTCPEIDAEVQEIFTLQTQMFSDEFRSRPEAERQQLLTDLRARRDQLSERQQRQLRELGGQERGQRMQQQIQAYFDLSPKQRRAYLDQQIHEMEQRRRQFASRANGAGRAGSPQGRGGGGRGWGGPGQGGGRGPRTDEQRDDFKRRRLDSTTPKQRAQMSEYFAALRERREQLGLGR
;
A
#
# COMPACT_ATOMS: atom_id res chain seq x y z
N MET A 1 -41.42 -17.13 35.07
CA MET A 1 -40.09 -16.92 34.45
C MET A 1 -39.24 -16.16 35.44
N ASN A 2 -38.32 -16.85 36.12
CA ASN A 2 -37.80 -16.38 37.41
C ASN A 2 -36.66 -15.36 37.20
N LYS A 3 -36.88 -14.13 37.68
CA LYS A 3 -35.98 -12.97 37.54
C LYS A 3 -34.52 -13.27 37.92
N ARG A 4 -34.28 -14.25 38.82
CA ARG A 4 -32.96 -14.71 39.25
C ARG A 4 -32.15 -15.44 38.16
N HIS A 5 -32.79 -16.21 37.28
CA HIS A 5 -32.07 -16.88 36.18
C HIS A 5 -31.73 -15.91 35.05
N TRP A 6 -32.54 -14.85 34.87
CA TRP A 6 -32.28 -13.80 33.89
C TRP A 6 -31.09 -12.92 34.31
N THR A 7 -31.02 -12.51 35.59
CA THR A 7 -29.86 -11.75 36.10
C THR A 7 -28.57 -12.55 36.08
N VAL A 8 -28.61 -13.85 36.39
CA VAL A 8 -27.44 -14.73 36.32
C VAL A 8 -26.98 -14.92 34.87
N GLY A 9 -27.91 -15.06 33.92
CA GLY A 9 -27.58 -15.13 32.50
C GLY A 9 -26.92 -13.85 31.95
N VAL A 10 -27.42 -12.68 32.35
CA VAL A 10 -26.84 -11.39 31.94
C VAL A 10 -25.44 -11.18 32.53
N ILE A 11 -25.22 -11.53 33.80
CA ILE A 11 -23.89 -11.43 34.44
C ILE A 11 -22.88 -12.38 33.78
N ALA A 12 -23.30 -13.60 33.43
CA ALA A 12 -22.43 -14.56 32.75
C ALA A 12 -22.00 -14.07 31.36
N ILE A 13 -22.91 -13.47 30.58
CA ILE A 13 -22.60 -12.90 29.26
C ILE A 13 -21.67 -11.68 29.39
N ALA A 14 -21.90 -10.81 30.38
CA ALA A 14 -21.04 -9.67 30.63
C ALA A 14 -19.62 -10.10 31.07
N ALA A 15 -19.51 -11.15 31.88
CA ALA A 15 -18.21 -11.71 32.27
C ALA A 15 -17.47 -12.32 31.08
N VAL A 16 -18.15 -13.04 30.18
CA VAL A 16 -17.54 -13.58 28.96
C VAL A 16 -17.12 -12.48 28.00
N ALA A 17 -17.89 -11.40 27.87
CA ALA A 17 -17.52 -10.24 27.05
C ALA A 17 -16.30 -9.49 27.63
N LEU A 18 -16.21 -9.35 28.96
CA LEU A 18 -15.07 -8.74 29.64
C LEU A 18 -13.81 -9.60 29.52
N ILE A 19 -13.93 -10.92 29.72
CA ILE A 19 -12.81 -11.86 29.56
C ILE A 19 -12.39 -11.93 28.09
N GLY A 20 -13.33 -11.96 27.15
CA GLY A 20 -13.06 -11.90 25.72
C GLY A 20 -12.37 -10.58 25.31
N GLY A 21 -12.81 -9.45 25.86
CA GLY A 21 -12.19 -8.15 25.67
C GLY A 21 -10.78 -8.04 26.29
N LEU A 22 -10.57 -8.64 27.47
CA LEU A 22 -9.26 -8.73 28.12
C LEU A 22 -8.30 -9.64 27.36
N ILE A 23 -8.76 -10.80 26.89
CA ILE A 23 -7.97 -11.71 26.06
C ILE A 23 -7.64 -11.03 24.73
N TRP A 24 -8.61 -10.35 24.09
CA TRP A 24 -8.37 -9.57 22.87
C TRP A 24 -7.34 -8.45 23.10
N TRP A 25 -7.47 -7.69 24.18
CA TRP A 25 -6.50 -6.66 24.57
C TRP A 25 -5.10 -7.23 24.81
N TRP A 26 -4.99 -8.39 25.44
CA TRP A 26 -3.71 -9.03 25.77
C TRP A 26 -3.07 -9.79 24.59
N THR A 27 -3.86 -10.20 23.61
CA THR A 27 -3.41 -11.01 22.47
C THR A 27 -3.36 -10.24 21.14
N CYS A 28 -3.92 -9.03 21.06
CA CYS A 28 -3.72 -8.16 19.91
C CYS A 28 -2.26 -7.70 19.85
N PRO A 29 -1.53 -7.99 18.77
CA PRO A 29 -0.20 -7.43 18.57
C PRO A 29 -0.37 -5.93 18.39
N GLU A 30 -0.08 -5.16 19.43
CA GLU A 30 -0.01 -3.72 19.37
C GLU A 30 0.95 -3.33 18.24
N ILE A 31 0.49 -2.48 17.32
CA ILE A 31 1.41 -1.83 16.39
C ILE A 31 2.29 -0.97 17.26
N ASP A 32 3.61 -1.19 17.22
CA ASP A 32 4.54 -0.38 18.01
C ASP A 32 4.29 1.11 17.72
N ALA A 33 4.09 1.91 18.77
CA ALA A 33 3.72 3.33 18.63
C ALA A 33 4.69 4.11 17.72
N GLU A 34 5.98 3.77 17.79
CA GLU A 34 7.04 4.31 16.94
C GLU A 34 6.83 3.97 15.45
N VAL A 35 6.37 2.75 15.14
CA VAL A 35 6.05 2.33 13.76
C VAL A 35 4.88 3.13 13.23
N GLN A 36 3.87 3.37 14.06
CA GLN A 36 2.71 4.17 13.66
C GLN A 36 3.10 5.64 13.44
N GLU A 37 3.92 6.24 14.29
CA GLU A 37 4.42 7.61 14.11
C GLU A 37 5.18 7.73 12.78
N ILE A 38 6.15 6.85 12.54
CA ILE A 38 6.93 6.84 11.29
C ILE A 38 6.02 6.65 10.06
N PHE A 39 5.03 5.77 10.16
CA PHE A 39 4.05 5.57 9.10
C PHE A 39 3.19 6.82 8.84
N THR A 40 2.74 7.51 9.89
CA THR A 40 1.97 8.75 9.74
C THR A 40 2.81 9.86 9.10
N LEU A 41 4.06 10.03 9.52
CA LEU A 41 5.01 10.95 8.91
C LEU A 41 5.24 10.63 7.43
N GLN A 42 5.43 9.36 7.08
CA GLN A 42 5.55 8.92 5.68
C GLN A 42 4.32 9.28 4.86
N THR A 43 3.13 9.08 5.43
CA THR A 43 1.87 9.40 4.75
C THR A 43 1.72 10.91 4.54
N GLN A 44 2.10 11.72 5.53
CA GLN A 44 2.08 13.18 5.45
C GLN A 44 3.03 13.73 4.39
N MET A 45 4.14 13.05 4.08
CA MET A 45 5.06 13.47 3.00
C MET A 45 4.41 13.50 1.62
N PHE A 46 3.30 12.79 1.43
CA PHE A 46 2.54 12.83 0.19
C PHE A 46 1.54 13.99 0.10
N SER A 47 1.32 14.73 1.19
CA SER A 47 0.42 15.88 1.26
C SER A 47 0.97 17.10 0.50
N ASP A 48 0.06 17.99 0.09
CA ASP A 48 0.44 19.25 -0.53
C ASP A 48 1.10 20.20 0.47
N GLU A 49 0.77 20.11 1.75
CA GLU A 49 1.44 20.83 2.83
C GLU A 49 2.95 20.50 2.84
N PHE A 50 3.31 19.22 2.85
CA PHE A 50 4.72 18.82 2.80
C PHE A 50 5.42 19.30 1.53
N ARG A 51 4.73 19.25 0.37
CA ARG A 51 5.27 19.72 -0.91
C ARG A 51 5.52 21.23 -0.94
N SER A 52 4.72 22.00 -0.19
CA SER A 52 4.84 23.46 -0.11
C SER A 52 6.00 23.95 0.77
N ARG A 53 6.60 23.07 1.59
CA ARG A 53 7.71 23.43 2.49
C ARG A 53 9.01 23.74 1.71
N PRO A 54 9.87 24.63 2.24
CA PRO A 54 11.20 24.90 1.68
C PRO A 54 11.99 23.62 1.41
N GLU A 55 12.78 23.60 0.32
CA GLU A 55 13.51 22.39 -0.09
C GLU A 55 14.47 21.88 1.01
N ALA A 56 15.20 22.78 1.66
CA ALA A 56 16.10 22.42 2.75
C ALA A 56 15.37 21.70 3.90
N GLU A 57 14.18 22.19 4.28
CA GLU A 57 13.35 21.59 5.32
C GLU A 57 12.83 20.20 4.90
N ARG A 58 12.39 20.06 3.64
CA ARG A 58 11.97 18.76 3.09
C ARG A 58 13.12 17.76 3.09
N GLN A 59 14.32 18.18 2.71
CA GLN A 59 15.51 17.32 2.69
C GLN A 59 15.92 16.87 4.10
N GLN A 60 15.84 17.76 5.09
CA GLN A 60 16.08 17.43 6.50
C GLN A 60 15.08 16.38 7.00
N LEU A 61 13.77 16.61 6.81
CA LEU A 61 12.74 15.66 7.22
C LEU A 61 12.88 14.28 6.55
N LEU A 62 13.29 14.24 5.28
CA LEU A 62 13.59 12.97 4.58
C LEU A 62 14.82 12.26 5.15
N THR A 63 15.83 13.01 5.57
CA THR A 63 17.05 12.47 6.17
C THR A 63 16.75 11.90 7.55
N ASP A 64 16.02 12.66 8.38
CA ASP A 64 15.59 12.23 9.71
C ASP A 64 14.70 11.00 9.66
N LEU A 65 13.74 10.97 8.73
CA LEU A 65 12.88 9.80 8.54
C LEU A 65 13.69 8.55 8.16
N ARG A 66 14.70 8.69 7.29
CA ARG A 66 15.59 7.57 6.93
C ARG A 66 16.36 7.08 8.14
N ALA A 67 16.96 7.99 8.91
CA ALA A 67 17.71 7.66 10.12
C ALA A 67 16.84 6.90 11.14
N ARG A 68 15.62 7.40 11.40
CA ARG A 68 14.64 6.72 12.27
C ARG A 68 14.27 5.32 11.77
N ARG A 69 14.00 5.18 10.47
CA ARG A 69 13.67 3.89 9.86
C ARG A 69 14.84 2.90 9.98
N ASP A 70 16.07 3.35 9.84
CA ASP A 70 17.26 2.50 9.89
C ASP A 70 17.57 2.01 11.32
N GLN A 71 17.03 2.69 12.35
CA GLN A 71 17.09 2.26 13.76
C GLN A 71 16.01 1.22 14.11
N LEU A 72 14.99 1.02 13.27
CA LEU A 72 13.92 0.07 13.54
C LEU A 72 14.42 -1.37 13.54
N SER A 73 13.94 -2.15 14.50
CA SER A 73 14.14 -3.60 14.54
C SER A 73 13.52 -4.29 13.31
N GLU A 74 14.00 -5.49 12.97
CA GLU A 74 13.45 -6.30 11.87
C GLU A 74 11.94 -6.56 12.01
N ARG A 75 11.42 -6.65 13.25
CA ARG A 75 9.99 -6.79 13.52
C ARG A 75 9.23 -5.51 13.18
N GLN A 76 9.71 -4.36 13.65
CA GLN A 76 9.11 -3.06 13.38
C GLN A 76 9.16 -2.71 11.89
N GLN A 77 10.27 -3.02 11.22
CA GLN A 77 10.38 -2.85 9.77
C GLN A 77 9.37 -3.71 9.00
N ARG A 78 9.08 -4.93 9.47
CA ARG A 78 8.02 -5.78 8.89
C ARG A 78 6.66 -5.12 9.08
N GLN A 79 6.33 -4.66 10.28
CA GLN A 79 5.06 -3.97 10.55
C GLN A 79 4.91 -2.71 9.68
N LEU A 80 5.95 -1.89 9.55
CA LEU A 80 5.94 -0.71 8.69
C LEU A 80 5.67 -1.06 7.23
N ARG A 81 6.28 -2.13 6.71
CA ARG A 81 6.04 -2.64 5.34
C ARG A 81 4.61 -3.16 5.17
N GLU A 82 4.07 -3.84 6.17
CA GLU A 82 2.72 -4.38 6.16
C GLU A 82 1.68 -3.25 6.16
N LEU A 83 1.82 -2.26 7.05
CA LEU A 83 0.96 -1.07 7.09
C LEU A 83 0.98 -0.31 5.77
N GLY A 84 2.18 -0.04 5.24
CA GLY A 84 2.31 0.59 3.92
C GLY A 84 1.74 -0.26 2.78
N GLY A 85 1.77 -1.58 2.89
CA GLY A 85 1.14 -2.50 1.93
C GLY A 85 -0.38 -2.43 1.96
N GLN A 86 -0.96 -2.46 3.16
CA GLN A 86 -2.41 -2.34 3.36
C GLN A 86 -2.93 -1.01 2.86
N GLU A 87 -2.26 0.09 3.21
CA GLU A 87 -2.67 1.44 2.81
C GLU A 87 -2.65 1.64 1.30
N ARG A 88 -1.57 1.19 0.63
CA ARG A 88 -1.50 1.20 -0.84
C ARG A 88 -2.61 0.37 -1.48
N GLY A 89 -2.93 -0.79 -0.87
CA GLY A 89 -4.03 -1.64 -1.31
C GLY A 89 -5.39 -0.93 -1.20
N GLN A 90 -5.64 -0.26 -0.07
CA GLN A 90 -6.88 0.50 0.14
C GLN A 90 -7.00 1.68 -0.83
N ARG A 91 -5.94 2.47 -1.02
CA ARG A 91 -5.91 3.57 -2.00
C ARG A 91 -6.19 3.07 -3.42
N MET A 92 -5.58 1.96 -3.82
CA MET A 92 -5.85 1.35 -5.13
C MET A 92 -7.32 0.93 -5.26
N GLN A 93 -7.89 0.32 -4.22
CA GLN A 93 -9.30 -0.07 -4.23
C GLN A 93 -10.24 1.13 -4.32
N GLN A 94 -9.93 2.22 -3.61
CA GLN A 94 -10.68 3.49 -3.69
C GLN A 94 -10.59 4.08 -5.11
N GLN A 95 -9.41 4.09 -5.72
CA GLN A 95 -9.20 4.54 -7.09
C GLN A 95 -10.01 3.71 -8.10
N ILE A 96 -10.05 2.39 -7.95
CA ILE A 96 -10.84 1.50 -8.80
C ILE A 96 -12.33 1.82 -8.61
N GLN A 97 -12.80 1.95 -7.37
CA GLN A 97 -14.20 2.26 -7.11
C GLN A 97 -14.60 3.60 -7.70
N ALA A 98 -13.78 4.65 -7.52
CA ALA A 98 -13.98 5.96 -8.11
C ALA A 98 -14.12 5.88 -9.64
N TYR A 99 -13.32 5.04 -10.32
CA TYR A 99 -13.47 4.81 -11.75
C TYR A 99 -14.84 4.23 -12.13
N PHE A 100 -15.36 3.26 -11.37
CA PHE A 100 -16.66 2.66 -11.64
C PHE A 100 -17.84 3.58 -11.32
N ASP A 101 -17.68 4.51 -10.39
CA ASP A 101 -18.71 5.50 -10.04
C ASP A 101 -18.85 6.62 -11.11
N LEU A 102 -17.85 6.78 -11.99
CA LEU A 102 -17.89 7.75 -13.10
C LEU A 102 -18.76 7.27 -14.27
N SER A 103 -19.38 8.23 -14.96
CA SER A 103 -20.06 7.98 -16.24
C SER A 103 -19.08 7.52 -17.34
N PRO A 104 -19.55 6.83 -18.39
CA PRO A 104 -18.67 6.34 -19.48
C PRO A 104 -17.82 7.44 -20.13
N LYS A 105 -18.36 8.66 -20.27
CA LYS A 105 -17.61 9.81 -20.81
C LYS A 105 -16.51 10.28 -19.85
N GLN A 106 -16.80 10.35 -18.55
CA GLN A 106 -15.84 10.77 -17.52
C GLN A 106 -14.74 9.74 -17.30
N ARG A 107 -15.04 8.44 -17.43
CA ARG A 107 -14.05 7.36 -17.32
C ARG A 107 -12.86 7.54 -18.28
N ARG A 108 -13.10 8.00 -19.51
CA ARG A 108 -12.03 8.26 -20.48
C ARG A 108 -11.09 9.36 -20.01
N ALA A 109 -11.64 10.51 -19.62
CA ALA A 109 -10.85 11.64 -19.12
C ALA A 109 -10.07 11.27 -17.85
N TYR A 110 -10.68 10.48 -16.96
CA TYR A 110 -10.02 9.96 -15.77
C TYR A 110 -8.81 9.07 -16.10
N LEU A 111 -8.97 8.13 -17.04
CA LEU A 111 -7.86 7.28 -17.49
C LEU A 111 -6.75 8.10 -18.16
N ASP A 112 -7.10 9.13 -18.95
CA ASP A 112 -6.13 10.02 -19.58
C ASP A 112 -5.25 10.74 -18.55
N GLN A 113 -5.88 11.31 -17.51
CA GLN A 113 -5.16 11.95 -16.42
C GLN A 113 -4.24 10.97 -15.70
N GLN A 114 -4.75 9.78 -15.34
CA GLN A 114 -3.96 8.74 -14.69
C GLN A 114 -2.75 8.31 -15.53
N ILE A 115 -2.95 8.14 -16.83
CA ILE A 115 -1.87 7.79 -17.76
C ILE A 115 -0.85 8.91 -17.87
N HIS A 116 -1.28 10.17 -17.92
CA HIS A 116 -0.39 11.31 -17.94
C HIS A 116 0.49 11.36 -16.68
N GLU A 117 -0.10 11.25 -15.49
CA GLU A 117 0.63 11.23 -14.22
C GLU A 117 1.61 10.04 -14.13
N MET A 118 1.22 8.87 -14.65
CA MET A 118 2.11 7.71 -14.74
C MET A 118 3.31 7.98 -15.64
N GLU A 119 3.09 8.52 -16.85
CA GLU A 119 4.18 8.80 -17.77
C GLU A 119 5.09 9.93 -17.29
N GLN A 120 4.53 10.96 -16.66
CA GLN A 120 5.34 12.00 -16.00
C GLN A 120 6.24 11.39 -14.93
N ARG A 121 5.68 10.58 -14.02
CA ARG A 121 6.47 9.88 -13.00
C ARG A 121 7.52 8.98 -13.63
N ARG A 122 7.16 8.18 -14.64
CA ARG A 122 8.10 7.31 -15.37
C ARG A 122 9.27 8.10 -15.96
N ARG A 123 9.01 9.25 -16.58
CA ARG A 123 10.04 10.14 -17.14
C ARG A 123 10.93 10.73 -16.05
N GLN A 124 10.35 11.19 -14.93
CA GLN A 124 11.11 11.69 -13.77
C GLN A 124 12.01 10.60 -13.16
N PHE A 125 11.53 9.36 -13.06
CA PHE A 125 12.36 8.26 -12.58
C PHE A 125 13.47 7.90 -13.57
N ALA A 126 13.17 7.87 -14.87
CA ALA A 126 14.17 7.62 -15.90
C ALA A 126 15.26 8.70 -15.94
N SER A 127 14.89 9.99 -15.78
CA SER A 127 15.86 11.08 -15.75
C SER A 127 16.73 11.06 -14.48
N ARG A 128 16.18 10.71 -13.32
CA ARG A 128 16.95 10.51 -12.08
C ARG A 128 17.90 9.32 -12.16
N ALA A 129 17.47 8.22 -12.77
CA ALA A 129 18.32 7.04 -12.97
C ALA A 129 19.49 7.32 -13.93
N ASN A 130 19.31 8.22 -14.91
CA ASN A 130 20.36 8.59 -15.86
C ASN A 130 21.23 9.77 -15.38
N GLY A 131 20.74 10.61 -14.46
CA GLY A 131 21.45 11.78 -13.91
C GLY A 131 22.20 11.54 -12.60
N ALA A 132 21.82 10.52 -11.82
CA ALA A 132 22.58 10.08 -10.65
C ALA A 132 23.75 9.20 -11.13
N GLY A 133 24.92 9.82 -11.28
CA GLY A 133 26.17 9.12 -11.55
C GLY A 133 26.35 7.92 -10.62
N ARG A 134 26.58 6.77 -11.25
CA ARG A 134 27.44 5.66 -10.80
C ARG A 134 27.95 5.77 -9.35
N ALA A 135 27.09 5.47 -8.39
CA ALA A 135 27.48 5.19 -7.01
C ALA A 135 26.56 4.10 -6.45
N GLY A 136 27.02 2.85 -6.56
CA GLY A 136 26.57 1.75 -5.69
C GLY A 136 25.19 1.14 -5.96
N SER A 137 25.03 0.39 -7.04
CA SER A 137 24.12 -0.78 -7.05
C SER A 137 24.67 -1.82 -8.03
N PRO A 138 25.11 -3.01 -7.57
CA PRO A 138 25.65 -4.03 -8.47
C PRO A 138 24.53 -4.64 -9.32
N GLN A 139 24.77 -4.70 -10.62
CA GLN A 139 24.32 -5.74 -11.54
C GLN A 139 22.85 -6.23 -11.40
N GLY A 140 21.96 -5.69 -12.24
CA GLY A 140 20.60 -6.21 -12.43
C GLY A 140 20.12 -6.03 -13.86
N ARG A 141 20.80 -6.68 -14.80
CA ARG A 141 20.37 -6.79 -16.20
C ARG A 141 19.18 -7.75 -16.25
N GLY A 142 17.96 -7.27 -16.54
CA GLY A 142 16.86 -8.14 -16.96
C GLY A 142 15.45 -7.70 -16.58
N GLY A 143 14.62 -7.48 -17.60
CA GLY A 143 13.31 -8.17 -17.66
C GLY A 143 12.11 -7.49 -17.01
N GLY A 144 11.36 -6.74 -17.82
CA GLY A 144 9.89 -6.84 -17.91
C GLY A 144 9.06 -6.84 -16.63
N GLY A 145 8.75 -5.66 -16.09
CA GLY A 145 7.63 -5.47 -15.16
C GLY A 145 6.45 -4.78 -15.83
N ARG A 146 5.47 -5.54 -16.36
CA ARG A 146 4.10 -5.03 -16.56
C ARG A 146 3.42 -5.15 -15.20
N GLY A 147 3.38 -4.08 -14.42
CA GLY A 147 2.69 -4.08 -13.13
C GLY A 147 2.74 -2.72 -12.45
N TRP A 148 1.56 -2.21 -12.10
CA TRP A 148 1.40 -1.07 -11.21
C TRP A 148 1.95 -1.43 -9.83
N GLY A 149 3.19 -1.03 -9.58
CA GLY A 149 3.86 -1.09 -8.30
C GLY A 149 4.99 -0.08 -8.37
N GLY A 150 4.79 1.10 -7.77
CA GLY A 150 5.84 2.10 -7.63
C GLY A 150 7.09 1.51 -6.95
N PRO A 151 8.24 2.20 -7.02
CA PRO A 151 9.55 1.65 -6.67
C PRO A 151 9.62 1.28 -5.19
N GLY A 152 9.21 0.07 -4.89
CA GLY A 152 9.55 -0.63 -3.68
C GLY A 152 10.99 -1.07 -3.83
N GLN A 153 11.86 -0.40 -3.09
CA GLN A 153 13.16 -0.86 -2.65
C GLN A 153 12.99 -2.25 -2.00
N GLY A 154 12.82 -3.28 -2.83
CA GLY A 154 12.85 -4.68 -2.44
C GLY A 154 14.31 -5.08 -2.35
N GLY A 155 14.90 -4.86 -1.18
CA GLY A 155 16.24 -5.34 -0.89
C GLY A 155 16.36 -6.83 -1.23
N GLY A 156 17.30 -7.15 -2.12
CA GLY A 156 18.11 -8.37 -2.10
C GLY A 156 17.45 -9.73 -1.87
N ARG A 157 16.16 -9.92 -2.17
CA ARG A 157 15.55 -11.25 -2.13
C ARG A 157 15.52 -11.79 -3.54
N GLY A 158 16.26 -12.89 -3.74
CA GLY A 158 16.23 -13.67 -4.98
C GLY A 158 14.80 -14.07 -5.38
N PRO A 159 14.62 -14.68 -6.56
CA PRO A 159 13.30 -15.08 -7.03
C PRO A 159 12.55 -15.85 -5.94
N ARG A 160 11.32 -15.42 -5.61
CA ARG A 160 10.46 -16.09 -4.63
C ARG A 160 10.32 -17.58 -5.00
N THR A 161 10.32 -18.47 -4.01
CA THR A 161 10.03 -19.89 -4.24
C THR A 161 8.57 -20.05 -4.69
N ASP A 162 8.23 -21.21 -5.25
CA ASP A 162 6.87 -21.44 -5.74
C ASP A 162 5.85 -21.49 -4.61
N GLU A 163 6.22 -22.02 -3.45
CA GLU A 163 5.40 -21.99 -2.23
C GLU A 163 5.14 -20.55 -1.77
N GLN A 164 6.16 -19.69 -1.78
CA GLN A 164 6.01 -18.28 -1.42
C GLN A 164 5.11 -17.52 -2.40
N ARG A 165 5.13 -17.91 -3.69
CA ARG A 165 4.23 -17.35 -4.70
C ARG A 165 2.79 -17.77 -4.44
N ASP A 166 2.57 -19.04 -4.13
CA ASP A 166 1.23 -19.57 -3.91
C ASP A 166 0.61 -19.06 -2.60
N ASP A 167 1.40 -18.92 -1.54
CA ASP A 167 0.97 -18.25 -0.31
C ASP A 167 0.60 -16.79 -0.55
N PHE A 168 1.39 -16.07 -1.35
CA PHE A 168 1.07 -14.70 -1.72
C PHE A 168 -0.25 -14.62 -2.51
N LYS A 169 -0.45 -15.51 -3.50
CA LYS A 169 -1.72 -15.58 -4.24
C LYS A 169 -2.88 -15.87 -3.30
N ARG A 170 -2.74 -16.85 -2.42
CA ARG A 170 -3.77 -17.25 -1.45
C ARG A 170 -4.18 -16.09 -0.56
N ARG A 171 -3.22 -15.44 0.11
CA ARG A 171 -3.46 -14.25 0.93
C ARG A 171 -4.16 -13.13 0.16
N ARG A 172 -3.82 -12.93 -1.12
CA ARG A 172 -4.50 -11.96 -1.99
C ARG A 172 -5.94 -12.36 -2.29
N LEU A 173 -6.19 -13.64 -2.56
CA LEU A 173 -7.53 -14.16 -2.82
C LEU A 173 -8.41 -14.08 -1.57
N ASP A 174 -7.86 -14.36 -0.39
CA ASP A 174 -8.57 -14.29 0.90
C ASP A 174 -8.91 -12.85 1.29
N SER A 175 -8.09 -11.88 0.88
CA SER A 175 -8.28 -10.46 1.17
C SER A 175 -9.14 -9.70 0.13
N THR A 176 -9.56 -10.33 -0.97
CA THR A 176 -10.35 -9.67 -2.02
C THR A 176 -11.56 -10.48 -2.46
N THR A 177 -12.72 -9.82 -2.53
CA THR A 177 -13.97 -10.45 -3.01
C THR A 177 -13.93 -10.72 -4.51
N PRO A 178 -14.72 -11.68 -5.04
CA PRO A 178 -14.84 -11.92 -6.48
C PRO A 178 -15.18 -10.65 -7.27
N LYS A 179 -16.09 -9.81 -6.76
CA LYS A 179 -16.47 -8.53 -7.38
C LYS A 179 -15.28 -7.56 -7.46
N GLN A 180 -14.54 -7.39 -6.37
CA GLN A 180 -13.34 -6.53 -6.36
C GLN A 180 -12.28 -7.02 -7.34
N ARG A 181 -12.09 -8.34 -7.46
CA ARG A 181 -11.14 -8.93 -8.43
C ARG A 181 -11.57 -8.68 -9.88
N ALA A 182 -12.87 -8.78 -10.17
CA ALA A 182 -13.42 -8.48 -11.49
C ALA A 182 -13.23 -7.00 -11.83
N GLN A 183 -13.64 -6.09 -10.94
CA GLN A 183 -13.46 -4.65 -11.09
C GLN A 183 -11.99 -4.26 -11.31
N MET A 184 -11.08 -4.85 -10.53
CA MET A 184 -9.65 -4.61 -10.69
C MET A 184 -9.14 -5.07 -12.07
N SER A 185 -9.57 -6.25 -12.54
CA SER A 185 -9.19 -6.77 -13.85
C SER A 185 -9.71 -5.90 -14.99
N GLU A 186 -10.97 -5.47 -14.92
CA GLU A 186 -11.59 -4.55 -15.88
C GLU A 186 -10.90 -3.18 -15.89
N TYR A 187 -10.64 -2.60 -14.71
CA TYR A 187 -9.94 -1.32 -14.59
C TYR A 187 -8.55 -1.36 -15.26
N PHE A 188 -7.76 -2.41 -14.98
CA PHE A 188 -6.44 -2.53 -15.60
C PHE A 188 -6.49 -2.87 -17.10
N ALA A 189 -7.52 -3.56 -17.56
CA ALA A 189 -7.77 -3.76 -18.99
C ALA A 189 -8.06 -2.43 -19.67
N ALA A 190 -9.00 -1.65 -19.14
CA ALA A 190 -9.37 -0.33 -19.67
C ALA A 190 -8.19 0.65 -19.66
N LEU A 191 -7.37 0.65 -18.59
CA LEU A 191 -6.17 1.46 -18.51
C LEU A 191 -5.14 1.07 -19.58
N ARG A 192 -4.97 -0.24 -19.85
CA ARG A 192 -4.06 -0.73 -20.89
C ARG A 192 -4.55 -0.36 -22.28
N GLU A 193 -5.81 -0.61 -22.58
CA GLU A 193 -6.43 -0.27 -23.86
C GLU A 193 -6.31 1.24 -24.12
N ARG A 194 -6.57 2.07 -23.10
CA ARG A 194 -6.44 3.52 -23.25
C ARG A 194 -5.00 3.95 -23.50
N ARG A 195 -4.01 3.31 -22.85
CA ARG A 195 -2.59 3.55 -23.15
C ARG A 195 -2.25 3.20 -24.60
N GLU A 196 -2.78 2.09 -25.11
CA GLU A 196 -2.59 1.69 -26.51
C GLU A 196 -3.19 2.72 -27.48
N GLN A 197 -4.41 3.20 -27.21
CA GLN A 197 -5.05 4.28 -27.99
C GLN A 197 -4.25 5.59 -28.00
N LEU A 198 -3.51 5.88 -26.93
CA LEU A 198 -2.63 7.05 -26.83
C LEU A 198 -1.23 6.83 -27.45
N GLY A 199 -0.97 5.68 -28.06
CA GLY A 199 0.35 5.34 -28.60
C GLY A 199 1.41 5.07 -27.51
N LEU A 200 0.97 4.80 -26.28
CA LEU A 200 1.81 4.50 -25.11
C LEU A 200 1.80 3.00 -24.73
N GLY A 201 1.17 2.17 -25.57
CA GLY A 201 1.35 0.72 -25.60
C GLY A 201 2.77 0.40 -26.08
N ARG A 202 3.38 -0.63 -25.48
CA ARG A 202 4.69 -1.10 -25.97
C ARG A 202 4.56 -1.68 -27.36
#